data_AF-A0A220U6F9-F1
#
_entry.id   AF-A0A220U6F9-F1
#
_cell.length_a   1.000
_cell.length_b   1.000
_cell.length_c   1.000
_cell.angle_alpha   90.00
_cell.angle_beta   90.00
_cell.angle_gamma   90.00
#
_symmetry.space_group_name_H-M   'P 1'
#
loop_
_entity.id
_entity.type
_entity.pdbx_description
1 polymer ?
#
loop_
_entity_poly.entity_id
_entity_poly.type
_entity_poly.pdbx_seq_one_letter_code
_entity_poly.pdbx_strand_id
1 'polypeptide(L)'
;MDLGKNKIRVNSHILSRSFLCAFCSAVALSTIFLIATSSFHYIGITVFAFYFFIFYVIFAIPIQLKLIQKPKKFNIIYLMIYMLGAFVASAIAIRVVGGENPFVIGNFYIIVILAAIVYWMLDSVFLQTNKR
;
A
#
# COMPACT_ATOMS: atom_id res chain seq x y z
N MET A 1 -15.12 30.66 15.12
CA MET A 1 -15.68 29.29 15.00
C MET A 1 -15.10 28.72 13.71
N ASP A 2 -13.79 28.45 13.69
CA ASP A 2 -13.00 28.23 12.45
C ASP A 2 -12.12 26.98 12.48
N LEU A 3 -12.31 26.12 13.48
CA LEU A 3 -11.53 24.88 13.64
C LEU A 3 -12.00 23.75 12.70
N GLY A 4 -13.23 23.84 12.18
CA GLY A 4 -13.80 22.81 11.28
C GLY A 4 -13.33 22.92 9.83
N LYS A 5 -13.22 24.13 9.27
CA LYS A 5 -12.92 24.34 7.84
C LYS A 5 -11.45 24.07 7.49
N ASN A 6 -10.51 24.36 8.40
CA ASN A 6 -9.09 24.06 8.19
C ASN A 6 -8.80 22.56 8.25
N LYS A 7 -9.48 21.81 9.13
CA LYS A 7 -9.33 20.36 9.22
C LYS A 7 -9.75 19.64 7.94
N ILE A 8 -10.73 20.19 7.19
CA ILE A 8 -11.28 19.58 5.97
C ILE A 8 -10.43 19.91 4.74
N ARG A 9 -9.91 21.14 4.59
CA ARG A 9 -9.03 21.51 3.45
C ARG A 9 -7.67 20.83 3.49
N VAL A 10 -7.07 20.72 4.68
CA VAL A 10 -5.82 19.98 4.86
C VAL A 10 -6.01 18.49 4.51
N ASN A 11 -7.20 17.93 4.78
CA ASN A 11 -7.52 16.54 4.47
C ASN A 11 -7.57 16.24 2.96
N SER A 12 -8.12 17.14 2.13
CA SER A 12 -8.26 16.92 0.68
C SER A 12 -6.91 16.85 -0.04
N HIS A 13 -5.98 17.75 0.28
CA HIS A 13 -4.66 17.76 -0.35
C HIS A 13 -3.80 16.57 0.09
N ILE A 14 -3.89 16.17 1.36
CA ILE A 14 -3.21 14.96 1.87
C ILE A 14 -3.80 13.72 1.22
N LEU A 15 -5.13 13.61 1.16
CA LEU A 15 -5.82 12.48 0.56
C LEU A 15 -5.48 12.32 -0.93
N SER A 16 -5.51 13.41 -1.70
CA SER A 16 -5.14 13.38 -3.13
C SER A 16 -3.69 12.95 -3.35
N ARG A 17 -2.77 13.40 -2.50
CA ARG A 17 -1.37 12.98 -2.55
C ARG A 17 -1.17 11.51 -2.14
N SER A 18 -1.90 11.04 -1.13
CA SER A 18 -1.96 9.61 -0.77
C SER A 18 -2.49 8.75 -1.91
N PHE A 19 -3.49 9.23 -2.65
CA PHE A 19 -4.02 8.53 -3.83
C PHE A 19 -2.98 8.45 -4.97
N LEU A 20 -2.27 9.54 -5.27
CA LEU A 20 -1.19 9.52 -6.26
C LEU A 20 -0.06 8.56 -5.85
N CYS A 21 0.26 8.54 -4.57
CA CYS A 21 1.23 7.61 -4.01
C CYS A 21 0.77 6.16 -4.12
N ALA A 22 -0.48 5.89 -3.74
CA ALA A 22 -1.12 4.58 -3.87
C ALA A 22 -1.03 4.08 -5.31
N PHE A 23 -1.30 4.97 -6.27
CA PHE A 23 -1.23 4.67 -7.69
C PHE A 23 0.20 4.29 -8.13
N CYS A 24 1.20 5.10 -7.78
CA CYS A 24 2.60 4.77 -8.07
C CYS A 24 3.06 3.47 -7.41
N SER A 25 2.66 3.24 -6.15
CA SER A 25 2.98 2.01 -5.40
C SER A 25 2.38 0.79 -6.06
N ALA A 26 1.12 0.89 -6.47
CA ALA A 26 0.38 -0.21 -7.07
C ALA A 26 0.95 -0.56 -8.45
N VAL A 27 1.31 0.43 -9.26
CA VAL A 27 2.00 0.21 -10.54
C VAL A 27 3.36 -0.44 -10.31
N ALA A 28 4.19 0.07 -9.39
CA ALA A 28 5.47 -0.54 -9.05
C ALA A 28 5.33 -1.99 -8.56
N LEU A 29 4.40 -2.24 -7.64
CA LEU A 29 4.19 -3.56 -7.05
C LEU A 29 3.62 -4.56 -8.05
N SER A 30 2.68 -4.14 -8.91
CA SER A 30 2.17 -4.98 -10.00
C SER A 30 3.28 -5.39 -10.97
N THR A 31 4.23 -4.48 -11.23
CA THR A 31 5.37 -4.74 -12.12
C THR A 31 6.33 -5.74 -11.47
N ILE A 32 6.67 -5.54 -10.19
CA ILE A 32 7.51 -6.48 -9.42
C ILE A 32 6.85 -7.86 -9.35
N PHE A 33 5.54 -7.91 -9.08
CA PHE A 33 4.80 -9.16 -8.96
C PHE A 33 4.81 -9.96 -10.27
N LEU A 34 4.55 -9.32 -11.40
CA LEU A 34 4.52 -9.99 -12.71
C LEU A 34 5.90 -10.40 -13.22
N ILE A 35 6.94 -9.63 -12.90
CA ILE A 35 8.33 -10.03 -13.17
C ILE A 35 8.67 -11.28 -12.32
N ALA A 36 8.31 -11.27 -11.03
CA ALA A 36 8.59 -12.38 -10.13
C ALA A 36 7.83 -13.67 -10.49
N THR A 37 6.67 -13.56 -11.11
CA THR A 37 5.90 -14.71 -11.63
C THR A 37 6.18 -15.03 -13.10
N SER A 38 7.19 -14.40 -13.71
CA SER A 38 7.54 -14.54 -15.14
C SER A 38 6.35 -14.39 -16.10
N SER A 39 5.29 -13.70 -15.68
CA SER A 39 4.01 -13.61 -16.36
C SER A 39 3.78 -12.19 -16.90
N PHE A 40 4.82 -11.56 -17.46
CA PHE A 40 4.79 -10.14 -17.82
C PHE A 40 3.82 -9.86 -18.98
N HIS A 41 2.69 -9.23 -18.66
CA HIS A 41 1.68 -8.80 -19.62
C HIS A 41 1.17 -7.41 -19.24
N TYR A 42 1.07 -6.49 -20.22
CA TYR A 42 0.60 -5.12 -19.99
C TYR A 42 -0.79 -5.07 -19.35
N ILE A 43 -1.70 -5.95 -19.79
CA ILE A 43 -3.04 -6.11 -19.21
C ILE A 43 -2.96 -6.57 -17.75
N GLY A 44 -2.05 -7.49 -17.45
CA GLY A 44 -1.79 -7.95 -16.10
C GLY A 44 -1.33 -6.80 -15.19
N ILE A 45 -0.45 -5.93 -15.67
CA ILE A 45 0.05 -4.78 -14.90
C ILE A 45 -1.13 -3.89 -14.50
N THR A 46 -2.02 -3.58 -15.44
CA THR A 46 -3.21 -2.76 -15.17
C THR A 46 -4.13 -3.44 -14.15
N VAL A 47 -4.45 -4.73 -14.33
CA VAL A 47 -5.34 -5.46 -13.42
C VAL A 47 -4.77 -5.56 -12.00
N PHE A 48 -3.49 -5.92 -11.87
CA PHE A 48 -2.82 -6.01 -10.57
C PHE A 48 -2.61 -4.64 -9.94
N ALA A 49 -2.33 -3.59 -10.72
CA ALA A 49 -2.25 -2.24 -10.20
C ALA A 49 -3.60 -1.79 -9.63
N PHE A 50 -4.71 -2.02 -10.33
CA PHE A 50 -6.05 -1.72 -9.78
C PHE A 50 -6.34 -2.53 -8.51
N TYR A 51 -5.99 -3.81 -8.51
CA TYR A 51 -6.17 -4.68 -7.35
C TYR A 51 -5.39 -4.16 -6.12
N PHE A 52 -4.09 -3.92 -6.26
CA PHE A 52 -3.26 -3.40 -5.16
C PHE A 52 -3.66 -1.99 -4.75
N PHE A 53 -4.16 -1.18 -5.68
CA PHE A 53 -4.69 0.14 -5.39
C PHE A 53 -5.94 0.06 -4.50
N ILE A 54 -6.90 -0.83 -4.80
CA ILE A 54 -8.10 -1.03 -3.97
C ILE A 54 -7.71 -1.45 -2.56
N PHE A 55 -6.79 -2.42 -2.42
CA PHE A 55 -6.29 -2.85 -1.11
C PHE A 55 -5.61 -1.70 -0.36
N TYR A 56 -4.80 -0.89 -1.05
CA TYR A 56 -4.19 0.28 -0.44
C TYR A 56 -5.25 1.29 0.05
N VAL A 57 -6.27 1.56 -0.74
CA VAL A 57 -7.36 2.48 -0.37
C VAL A 57 -8.11 1.96 0.86
N ILE A 58 -8.41 0.67 0.92
CA ILE A 58 -9.16 0.07 2.04
C ILE A 58 -8.34 0.00 3.32
N PHE A 59 -7.05 -0.34 3.23
CA PHE A 59 -6.22 -0.56 4.42
C PHE A 59 -5.36 0.64 4.78
N ALA A 60 -4.67 1.27 3.82
CA ALA A 60 -3.72 2.34 4.09
C ALA A 60 -4.40 3.68 4.39
N ILE A 61 -5.49 4.05 3.72
CA ILE A 61 -6.18 5.34 3.99
C ILE A 61 -6.73 5.42 5.42
N PRO A 62 -7.47 4.43 5.96
CA PRO A 62 -7.93 4.53 7.35
C PRO A 62 -6.77 4.53 8.35
N ILE A 63 -5.67 3.83 8.04
CA ILE A 63 -4.43 3.87 8.83
C ILE A 63 -3.81 5.28 8.79
N GLN A 64 -3.70 5.89 7.61
CA GLN A 64 -3.22 7.27 7.41
C GLN A 64 -4.05 8.29 8.19
N LEU A 65 -5.38 8.19 8.13
CA LEU A 65 -6.27 9.07 8.88
C LEU A 65 -6.09 8.92 10.39
N LYS A 66 -5.86 7.70 10.89
CA LYS A 66 -5.51 7.47 12.31
C LYS A 66 -4.13 8.04 12.67
N LEU A 67 -3.14 7.94 11.80
CA LEU A 67 -1.78 8.45 12.00
C LEU A 67 -1.72 9.99 12.03
N ILE A 68 -2.53 10.66 11.22
CA ILE A 68 -2.65 12.13 11.26
C ILE A 68 -3.15 12.61 12.63
N GLN A 69 -4.02 11.84 13.30
CA GLN A 69 -4.53 12.19 14.62
C GLN A 69 -3.50 12.02 15.74
N LYS A 70 -2.56 11.07 15.61
CA LYS A 70 -1.47 10.84 16.56
C LYS A 70 -0.17 10.57 15.80
N PRO A 71 0.58 11.63 15.43
CA PRO A 71 1.78 11.48 14.63
C PRO A 71 2.90 10.83 15.44
N LYS A 72 2.92 9.49 15.47
CA LYS A 72 4.08 8.70 15.94
C LYS A 72 4.95 8.39 14.72
N LYS A 73 6.15 8.97 14.69
CA LYS A 73 7.16 8.72 13.64
C LYS A 73 7.55 7.23 13.66
N PHE A 74 7.61 6.62 12.48
CA PHE A 74 8.29 5.34 12.21
C PHE A 74 8.08 4.26 13.28
N ASN A 75 6.82 3.91 13.57
CA ASN A 75 6.56 2.83 14.50
C ASN A 75 6.57 1.48 13.76
N ILE A 76 7.46 0.59 14.17
CA ILE A 76 7.58 -0.80 13.70
C ILE A 76 6.25 -1.58 13.83
N ILE A 77 5.40 -1.21 14.79
CA ILE A 77 4.06 -1.79 14.93
C ILE A 77 3.22 -1.55 13.67
N TYR A 78 3.37 -0.40 13.00
CA TYR A 78 2.67 -0.16 11.73
C TYR A 78 3.24 -0.98 10.59
N LEU A 79 4.56 -1.23 10.56
CA LEU A 79 5.17 -2.14 9.59
C LEU A 79 4.53 -3.53 9.69
N MET A 80 4.28 -4.04 10.91
CA MET A 80 3.60 -5.33 11.09
C MET A 80 2.16 -5.32 10.54
N ILE A 81 1.43 -4.21 10.71
CA ILE A 81 0.07 -4.07 10.16
C ILE A 81 0.10 -4.04 8.63
N TYR A 82 1.02 -3.28 8.04
CA TYR A 82 1.22 -3.27 6.58
C TYR A 82 1.66 -4.64 6.05
N MET A 83 2.47 -5.37 6.82
CA MET A 83 2.89 -6.73 6.49
C MET A 83 1.71 -7.70 6.47
N LEU A 84 0.81 -7.63 7.46
CA LEU A 84 -0.42 -8.44 7.46
C LEU A 84 -1.33 -8.10 6.27
N GLY A 85 -1.53 -6.81 5.97
CA GLY A 85 -2.33 -6.38 4.82
C GLY A 85 -1.74 -6.84 3.50
N ALA A 86 -0.43 -6.67 3.32
CA ALA A 86 0.30 -7.12 2.15
C ALA A 86 0.27 -8.65 2.01
N PHE A 87 0.40 -9.39 3.11
CA PHE A 87 0.30 -10.85 3.13
C PHE A 87 -1.06 -11.32 2.59
N VAL A 88 -2.16 -10.74 3.10
CA VAL A 88 -3.51 -11.09 2.65
C VAL A 88 -3.73 -10.71 1.20
N ALA A 89 -3.32 -9.50 0.79
CA ALA A 89 -3.47 -9.02 -0.58
C ALA A 89 -2.73 -9.91 -1.57
N SER A 90 -1.46 -10.24 -1.29
CA SER A 90 -0.63 -11.09 -2.13
C SER A 90 -1.10 -12.55 -2.12
N ALA A 91 -1.58 -13.08 -0.99
CA ALA A 91 -2.12 -14.45 -0.92
C ALA A 91 -3.35 -14.61 -1.82
N ILE A 92 -4.28 -13.65 -1.76
CA ILE A 92 -5.46 -13.62 -2.63
C ILE A 92 -5.04 -13.44 -4.09
N ALA A 93 -4.07 -12.55 -4.38
CA ALA A 93 -3.58 -12.32 -5.73
C ALA A 93 -3.03 -13.62 -6.38
N ILE A 94 -2.22 -14.39 -5.66
CA ILE A 94 -1.68 -15.67 -6.16
C ILE A 94 -2.80 -16.67 -6.42
N ARG A 95 -3.78 -16.77 -5.51
CA ARG A 95 -4.94 -17.65 -5.69
C ARG A 95 -5.78 -17.28 -6.91
N VAL A 96 -5.96 -15.98 -7.18
CA VAL A 96 -6.70 -15.49 -8.36
C VAL A 96 -5.99 -15.81 -9.67
N VAL A 97 -4.65 -15.79 -9.69
CA VAL A 97 -3.85 -16.17 -10.87
C VAL A 97 -3.85 -17.69 -11.12
N GLY A 98 -4.41 -18.48 -10.19
CA GLY A 98 -4.32 -19.94 -10.25
C GLY A 98 -2.92 -20.45 -9.92
N GLY A 99 -2.10 -19.64 -9.23
CA GLY A 99 -0.78 -20.04 -8.76
C GLY A 99 -0.84 -21.10 -7.66
N GLU A 100 0.29 -21.77 -7.44
CA GLU A 100 0.43 -22.76 -6.37
C GLU A 100 0.18 -22.17 -4.97
N ASN A 101 0.06 -23.05 -3.98
CA ASN A 101 -0.19 -22.63 -2.61
C ASN A 101 0.84 -21.57 -2.16
N PRO A 102 0.39 -20.36 -1.75
CA PRO A 102 1.28 -19.25 -1.41
C PRO A 102 2.24 -19.57 -0.26
N PHE A 103 1.90 -20.57 0.57
CA PHE A 103 2.72 -21.05 1.68
C PHE A 103 3.94 -21.86 1.26
N VAL A 104 3.98 -22.36 0.02
CA VAL A 104 5.06 -23.22 -0.51
C VAL A 104 6.11 -22.40 -1.27
N ILE A 105 5.72 -21.24 -1.80
CA ILE A 105 6.58 -20.42 -2.65
C ILE A 105 7.47 -19.54 -1.77
N GLY A 106 8.77 -19.82 -1.66
CA GLY A 106 9.71 -18.98 -0.91
C GLY A 106 9.72 -17.51 -1.36
N ASN A 107 9.56 -17.29 -2.67
CA ASN A 107 9.48 -15.95 -3.27
C ASN A 107 8.25 -15.14 -2.80
N PHE A 108 7.20 -15.80 -2.30
CA PHE A 108 6.00 -15.14 -1.79
C PHE A 108 6.32 -14.27 -0.57
N TYR A 109 7.08 -14.79 0.38
CA TYR A 109 7.44 -14.06 1.59
C TYR A 109 8.29 -12.83 1.26
N ILE A 110 9.19 -12.94 0.28
CA ILE A 110 10.01 -11.81 -0.20
C ILE A 110 9.12 -10.73 -0.81
N ILE A 111 8.15 -11.11 -1.65
CA ILE A 111 7.18 -10.17 -2.26
C ILE A 111 6.36 -9.46 -1.18
N VAL A 112 5.88 -10.19 -0.18
CA VAL A 112 5.09 -9.62 0.93
C VAL A 112 5.93 -8.64 1.75
N ILE A 113 7.18 -8.98 2.07
CA ILE A 113 8.09 -8.10 2.82
C ILE A 113 8.39 -6.84 2.00
N LEU A 114 8.71 -6.97 0.71
CA LEU A 114 8.95 -5.84 -0.18
C LEU A 114 7.72 -4.93 -0.29
N ALA A 115 6.53 -5.51 -0.48
CA ALA A 115 5.27 -4.77 -0.52
C ALA A 115 5.02 -3.99 0.77
N ALA A 116 5.23 -4.63 1.92
CA ALA A 116 5.07 -4.00 3.23
C ALA A 116 6.06 -2.85 3.44
N ILE A 117 7.33 -3.02 3.05
CA ILE A 117 8.35 -1.98 3.12
C ILE A 117 7.99 -0.80 2.21
N VAL A 118 7.58 -1.07 0.96
CA VAL A 118 7.18 -0.02 0.01
C VAL A 118 6.00 0.79 0.57
N TYR A 119 4.95 0.12 1.05
CA TYR A 119 3.81 0.80 1.65
C TYR A 119 4.21 1.60 2.90
N TRP A 120 5.04 1.03 3.77
CA TRP A 120 5.49 1.68 5.00
C TRP A 120 6.41 2.89 4.75
N MET A 121 7.38 2.77 3.83
CA MET A 121 8.27 3.87 3.47
C MET A 121 7.48 5.03 2.88
N LEU A 122 6.56 4.72 1.96
CA LEU A 122 5.73 5.71 1.32
C LEU A 122 4.80 6.40 2.31
N ASP A 123 4.12 5.62 3.16
CA ASP A 123 3.31 6.17 4.24
C ASP A 123 4.10 7.11 5.16
N SER A 124 5.34 6.72 5.49
CA SER A 124 6.25 7.50 6.34
C SER A 124 6.76 8.78 5.68
N VAL A 125 7.04 8.77 4.37
CA VAL A 125 7.42 9.97 3.60
C VAL A 125 6.26 10.96 3.56
N PHE A 126 5.03 10.47 3.37
CA PHE A 126 3.84 11.33 3.36
C PHE A 126 3.52 11.90 4.75
N LEU A 127 3.63 11.11 5.80
CA LEU A 127 3.37 11.61 7.16
C LEU A 127 4.34 12.71 7.58
N GLN A 128 5.57 12.70 7.04
CA GLN A 128 6.59 13.71 7.31
C GLN A 128 6.39 15.03 6.56
N THR A 129 5.71 15.04 5.41
CA THR A 129 5.48 16.30 4.66
C THR A 129 4.52 17.26 5.37
N ASN A 130 3.76 16.79 6.36
CA ASN A 130 2.77 17.56 7.11
C ASN A 130 3.35 18.23 8.38
N LYS A 131 4.67 18.15 8.59
CA LYS A 131 5.36 18.80 9.71
C LYS A 131 6.19 20.04 9.31
N ARG A 132 6.03 20.54 8.08
CA ARG A 132 6.60 21.83 7.67
C ARG A 132 5.52 22.88 7.55
#